data_AF-A0A4E0R570-F1
#
_entry.id   AF-A0A4E0R570-F1
#
_cell.length_a   1.000
_cell.length_b   1.000
_cell.length_c   1.000
_cell.angle_alpha   90.00
_cell.angle_beta   90.00
_cell.angle_gamma   90.00
#
_symmetry.space_group_name_H-M   'P 1'
#
loop_
_entity.id
_entity.type
_entity.pdbx_description
1 polymer ?
#
loop_
_entity_poly.entity_id
_entity_poly.type
_entity_poly.pdbx_seq_one_letter_code
_entity_poly.pdbx_strand_id
1 'polypeptide(L)'
;MSGSPLLMCKLLVVQIISTRKPYFDSTRETWHIPQIKRSRPPLVCSLVWLQGTVRELLDSNQFILDDATGCMRIQYQDEQDSKSATNRPKVGQLVAVIGKLKQPDDTDSAWQVIAKTVIQLTLETPMDNAGSSSSYSEQTSQFAISELSWPLEVCDMADHFYSAVISNS
;
A
#
# COMPACT_ATOMS: atom_id res chain seq x y z
N MET A 1 -14.57 -19.77 -13.52
CA MET A 1 -13.67 -18.77 -14.11
C MET A 1 -12.53 -18.53 -13.13
N SER A 2 -11.33 -19.07 -13.36
CA SER A 2 -10.17 -18.73 -12.52
C SER A 2 -9.02 -18.27 -13.40
N GLY A 3 -8.87 -16.96 -13.53
CA GLY A 3 -7.54 -16.40 -13.79
C GLY A 3 -6.63 -16.74 -12.61
N SER A 4 -5.35 -17.00 -12.88
CA SER A 4 -4.37 -17.19 -11.82
C SER A 4 -4.38 -15.98 -10.87
N PRO A 5 -4.31 -16.20 -9.54
CA PRO A 5 -4.30 -15.10 -8.59
C PRO A 5 -3.10 -14.19 -8.82
N LEU A 6 -3.28 -12.89 -8.63
CA LEU A 6 -2.17 -11.95 -8.67
C LEU A 6 -1.26 -12.21 -7.46
N LEU A 7 0.06 -12.22 -7.67
CA LEU A 7 0.97 -12.31 -6.54
C LEU A 7 0.78 -11.13 -5.58
N MET A 8 0.63 -9.92 -6.16
CA MET A 8 0.44 -8.67 -5.43
C MET A 8 -0.59 -7.79 -6.12
N CYS A 9 -1.44 -7.11 -5.36
CA CYS A 9 -2.40 -6.12 -5.87
C CYS A 9 -2.06 -4.72 -5.36
N LYS A 10 -1.99 -3.75 -6.27
CA LYS A 10 -2.06 -2.33 -5.95
C LYS A 10 -3.46 -2.00 -5.44
N LEU A 11 -3.56 -1.39 -4.26
CA LEU A 11 -4.84 -1.09 -3.62
C LEU A 11 -4.83 0.30 -3.00
N LEU A 12 -6.04 0.84 -2.84
CA LEU A 12 -6.31 1.95 -1.91
C LEU A 12 -6.84 1.39 -0.59
N VAL A 13 -6.52 2.05 0.53
CA VAL A 13 -6.90 1.65 1.89
C VAL A 13 -8.41 1.51 2.02
N VAL A 14 -9.19 2.39 1.39
CA VAL A 14 -10.65 2.31 1.39
C VAL A 14 -11.18 0.96 0.88
N GLN A 15 -10.48 0.27 -0.02
CA GLN A 15 -10.90 -1.04 -0.51
C GLN A 15 -10.82 -2.14 0.56
N ILE A 16 -10.01 -1.93 1.60
CA ILE A 16 -9.81 -2.86 2.71
C ILE A 16 -10.77 -2.54 3.85
N ILE A 17 -10.90 -1.26 4.21
CA ILE A 17 -11.65 -0.84 5.41
C ILE A 17 -13.12 -0.49 5.14
N SER A 18 -13.60 -0.59 3.90
CA SER A 18 -15.01 -0.29 3.58
C SER A 18 -16.00 -1.31 4.17
N THR A 19 -17.29 -1.00 4.04
CA THR A 19 -18.39 -1.90 4.41
C THR A 19 -18.35 -3.24 3.68
N ARG A 20 -17.84 -3.27 2.44
CA ARG A 20 -17.54 -4.51 1.72
C ARG A 20 -16.11 -4.91 2.09
N LYS A 21 -16.00 -5.77 3.11
CA LYS A 21 -14.72 -6.20 3.64
C LYS A 21 -14.07 -7.27 2.77
N PRO A 22 -12.73 -7.31 2.70
CA PRO A 22 -11.99 -8.46 2.21
C PRO A 22 -12.35 -9.75 2.93
N TYR A 23 -12.21 -10.88 2.23
CA TYR A 23 -12.25 -12.20 2.84
C TYR A 23 -11.04 -13.04 2.41
N PHE A 24 -10.62 -13.95 3.29
CA PHE A 24 -9.50 -14.86 3.04
C PHE A 24 -10.03 -16.23 2.65
N ASP A 25 -9.59 -16.76 1.52
CA ASP A 25 -9.81 -18.16 1.13
C ASP A 25 -8.64 -18.99 1.69
N SER A 26 -8.90 -19.74 2.77
CA SER A 26 -7.91 -20.60 3.41
C SER A 26 -7.51 -21.80 2.56
N THR A 27 -8.33 -22.23 1.60
CA THR A 27 -8.02 -23.36 0.71
C THR A 27 -6.99 -22.96 -0.33
N ARG A 28 -7.07 -21.71 -0.81
CA ARG A 28 -6.18 -21.16 -1.84
C ARG A 28 -5.07 -20.28 -1.28
N GLU A 29 -5.12 -19.99 0.03
CA GLU A 29 -4.25 -19.04 0.72
C GLU A 29 -4.22 -17.65 0.05
N THR A 30 -5.38 -17.19 -0.40
CA THR A 30 -5.52 -15.92 -1.14
C THR A 30 -6.59 -15.01 -0.54
N TRP A 31 -6.35 -13.71 -0.64
CA TRP A 31 -7.31 -12.67 -0.32
C TRP A 31 -8.19 -12.33 -1.50
N HIS A 32 -9.48 -12.15 -1.24
CA HIS A 32 -10.45 -11.59 -2.17
C HIS A 32 -10.79 -10.17 -1.73
N ILE A 33 -10.32 -9.18 -2.50
CA ILE A 33 -10.44 -7.76 -2.17
C ILE A 33 -11.53 -7.11 -3.03
N PRO A 34 -12.57 -6.51 -2.42
CA PRO A 34 -13.59 -5.78 -3.15
C PRO A 34 -13.01 -4.62 -3.97
N GLN A 35 -13.53 -4.44 -5.18
CA GLN A 35 -13.15 -3.32 -6.03
C GLN A 35 -13.95 -2.06 -5.74
N ILE A 36 -13.35 -0.91 -6.09
CA ILE A 36 -14.01 0.40 -6.07
C ILE A 36 -15.27 0.36 -6.95
N LYS A 37 -15.15 -0.13 -8.20
CA LYS A 37 -16.28 -0.36 -9.11
C LYS A 37 -17.08 -1.59 -8.66
N ARG A 38 -18.29 -1.37 -8.15
CA ARG A 38 -19.10 -2.45 -7.52
C ARG A 38 -19.54 -3.58 -8.43
N SER A 39 -19.67 -3.32 -9.73
CA SER A 39 -20.08 -4.30 -10.73
C SER A 39 -19.01 -5.33 -11.04
N ARG A 40 -17.78 -5.15 -10.54
CA ARG A 40 -16.66 -6.02 -10.86
C ARG A 40 -16.42 -7.08 -9.80
N PRO A 41 -15.88 -8.24 -10.19
CA PRO A 41 -15.50 -9.25 -9.23
C PRO A 41 -14.37 -8.73 -8.31
N PRO A 42 -14.16 -9.38 -7.14
CA PRO A 42 -13.04 -9.07 -6.27
C PRO A 42 -11.68 -9.40 -6.91
N LEU A 43 -10.67 -8.58 -6.63
CA LEU A 43 -9.28 -8.91 -6.93
C LEU A 43 -8.83 -10.07 -6.06
N VAL A 44 -8.10 -11.03 -6.63
CA VAL A 44 -7.59 -12.18 -5.90
C VAL A 44 -6.07 -12.09 -5.80
N CYS A 45 -5.52 -12.03 -4.59
CA CYS A 45 -4.08 -11.91 -4.40
C CYS A 45 -3.53 -12.46 -3.09
N SER A 46 -2.23 -12.77 -3.07
CA SER A 46 -1.53 -13.19 -1.85
C SER A 46 -0.93 -12.02 -1.06
N LEU A 47 -0.52 -10.95 -1.74
CA LEU A 47 0.07 -9.75 -1.14
C LEU A 47 -0.69 -8.49 -1.54
N VAL A 48 -0.63 -7.48 -0.67
CA VAL A 48 -1.12 -6.13 -0.95
C VAL A 48 0.05 -5.20 -1.19
N TRP A 49 -0.14 -4.24 -2.08
CA TRP A 49 0.75 -3.11 -2.32
C TRP A 49 -0.05 -1.84 -2.05
N LEU A 50 0.38 -1.08 -1.04
CA LEU A 50 -0.18 0.22 -0.68
C LEU A 50 0.87 1.30 -0.90
N GLN A 51 0.41 2.53 -1.15
CA GLN A 51 1.26 3.71 -1.18
C GLN A 51 0.56 4.83 -0.41
N GLY A 52 1.29 5.56 0.40
CA GLY A 52 0.73 6.64 1.21
C GLY A 52 1.79 7.30 2.08
N THR A 53 1.36 8.34 2.79
CA THR A 53 2.21 9.11 3.68
C THR A 53 2.22 8.50 5.07
N VAL A 54 3.38 8.44 5.71
CA VAL A 54 3.49 8.04 7.11
C VAL A 54 2.89 9.15 7.97
N ARG A 55 1.76 8.86 8.60
CA ARG A 55 1.01 9.82 9.42
C ARG A 55 1.46 9.82 10.87
N GLU A 56 1.78 8.66 11.41
CA GLU A 56 2.10 8.46 12.83
C GLU A 56 3.02 7.25 12.99
N LEU A 57 3.95 7.34 13.95
CA LEU A 57 4.74 6.20 14.41
C LEU A 57 4.13 5.74 15.74
N LEU A 58 3.67 4.49 15.82
CA LEU A 58 2.98 3.98 17.01
C LEU A 58 3.98 3.44 18.04
N ASP A 59 4.92 2.64 17.55
CA ASP A 59 6.02 2.08 18.33
C ASP A 59 7.22 1.87 17.40
N SER A 60 8.26 1.17 17.89
CA SER A 60 9.44 0.91 17.09
C SER A 60 9.15 0.03 15.86
N ASN A 61 8.09 -0.77 15.86
CA ASN A 61 7.80 -1.76 14.83
C ASN A 61 6.52 -1.47 14.03
N GLN A 62 5.91 -0.31 14.25
CA GLN A 62 4.60 0.01 13.67
C GLN A 62 4.46 1.49 13.30
N PHE A 63 3.76 1.73 12.19
CA PHE A 63 3.36 3.07 11.77
C PHE A 63 1.97 3.08 11.12
N ILE A 64 1.37 4.26 11.02
CA ILE A 64 0.13 4.48 10.29
C ILE A 64 0.44 5.05 8.91
N LEU A 65 -0.01 4.35 7.87
CA LEU A 65 0.00 4.82 6.48
C LEU A 65 -1.34 5.49 6.16
N ASP A 66 -1.31 6.66 5.54
CA ASP A 66 -2.49 7.39 5.05
C ASP A 66 -2.37 7.61 3.54
N ASP A 67 -3.32 7.09 2.76
CA ASP A 67 -3.36 7.25 1.29
C ASP A 67 -4.44 8.24 0.83
N ALA A 68 -4.93 9.09 1.74
CA ALA A 68 -6.07 10.01 1.58
C ALA A 68 -7.44 9.33 1.39
N THR A 69 -7.50 8.01 1.26
CA THR A 69 -8.76 7.25 1.24
C THR A 69 -9.04 6.53 2.56
N GLY A 70 -8.02 6.41 3.41
CA GLY A 70 -8.11 5.91 4.76
C GLY A 70 -6.73 5.70 5.38
N CYS A 71 -6.73 5.26 6.63
CA CYS A 71 -5.50 4.94 7.35
C CYS A 71 -5.36 3.42 7.55
N MET A 72 -4.15 2.91 7.43
CA MET A 72 -3.83 1.50 7.63
C MET A 72 -2.66 1.36 8.60
N ARG A 73 -2.81 0.46 9.58
CA ARG A 73 -1.71 0.09 10.48
C ARG A 73 -0.75 -0.83 9.74
N ILE A 74 0.52 -0.43 9.68
CA ILE A 74 1.61 -1.21 9.10
C ILE A 74 2.50 -1.71 10.23
N GLN A 75 2.72 -3.02 10.29
CA GLN A 75 3.60 -3.67 11.24
C GLN A 75 4.74 -4.33 10.47
N TYR A 76 6.00 -4.13 10.86
CA TYR A 76 7.10 -4.86 10.25
C TYR A 76 7.11 -6.32 10.72
N GLN A 77 7.54 -7.23 9.85
CA GLN A 77 7.81 -8.62 10.23
C GLN A 77 9.08 -8.67 11.13
N ASP A 78 8.99 -9.29 12.32
CA ASP A 78 9.91 -9.16 13.47
C ASP A 78 11.44 -9.17 13.23
N GLU A 79 12.12 -8.39 14.11
CA GLU A 79 13.53 -8.32 14.61
C GLU A 79 14.77 -8.68 13.78
N GLN A 80 14.69 -9.30 12.60
CA GLN A 80 15.90 -9.56 11.81
C GLN A 80 16.52 -8.31 11.17
N ASP A 81 15.78 -7.20 11.14
CA ASP A 81 16.24 -5.89 10.68
C ASP A 81 16.63 -4.95 11.83
N SER A 82 17.19 -5.50 12.91
CA SER A 82 17.91 -4.72 13.93
C SER A 82 19.12 -3.94 13.35
N LYS A 83 19.47 -4.18 12.07
CA LYS A 83 20.41 -3.36 11.28
C LYS A 83 19.78 -2.15 10.56
N SER A 84 18.46 -1.93 10.65
CA SER A 84 17.71 -1.00 9.80
C SER A 84 16.99 0.13 10.55
N ALA A 85 17.37 0.43 11.81
CA ALA A 85 16.80 1.57 12.52
C ALA A 85 16.94 2.90 11.74
N THR A 86 17.95 3.00 10.86
CA THR A 86 18.21 4.14 9.97
C THR A 86 17.32 4.20 8.72
N ASN A 87 16.69 3.11 8.29
CA ASN A 87 15.83 3.10 7.09
C ASN A 87 14.34 3.05 7.44
N ARG A 88 13.98 3.27 8.71
CA ARG A 88 12.58 3.45 9.10
C ARG A 88 12.07 4.78 8.55
N PRO A 89 10.88 4.79 7.93
CA PRO A 89 10.34 6.01 7.41
C PRO A 89 9.91 6.92 8.56
N LYS A 90 10.01 8.22 8.32
CA LYS A 90 9.62 9.29 9.25
C LYS A 90 8.21 9.78 8.94
N VAL A 91 7.56 10.38 9.94
CA VAL A 91 6.28 11.07 9.72
C VAL A 91 6.42 12.10 8.60
N GLY A 92 5.46 12.12 7.68
CA GLY A 92 5.44 12.96 6.50
C GLY A 92 6.12 12.35 5.26
N GLN A 93 6.83 11.23 5.38
CA GLN A 93 7.43 10.58 4.21
C GLN A 93 6.41 9.79 3.41
N LEU A 94 6.50 9.88 2.08
CA LEU A 94 5.74 9.05 1.16
C LEU A 94 6.44 7.70 1.04
N VAL A 95 5.70 6.61 1.25
CA VAL A 95 6.23 5.25 1.20
C VAL A 95 5.32 4.33 0.39
N ALA A 96 5.92 3.29 -0.21
CA ALA A 96 5.21 2.13 -0.71
C ALA A 96 5.44 0.94 0.23
N VAL A 97 4.37 0.20 0.52
CA VAL A 97 4.38 -0.97 1.41
C VAL A 97 3.87 -2.19 0.66
N ILE A 98 4.68 -3.24 0.63
CA ILE A 98 4.27 -4.57 0.15
C ILE A 98 4.20 -5.50 1.36
N GLY A 99 3.06 -6.17 1.55
CA GLY A 99 2.86 -6.98 2.74
C GLY A 99 1.71 -7.96 2.67
N LYS A 100 1.55 -8.71 3.77
CA LYS A 100 0.41 -9.60 3.98
C LYS A 100 -0.69 -8.84 4.70
N LEU A 101 -1.90 -8.88 4.16
CA LEU A 101 -3.08 -8.39 4.87
C LEU A 101 -3.38 -9.33 6.05
N LYS A 102 -3.63 -8.76 7.23
CA LYS A 102 -4.12 -9.47 8.42
C LYS A 102 -5.49 -8.90 8.80
N GLN A 103 -6.46 -9.80 8.93
CA GLN A 103 -7.78 -9.45 9.45
C GLN A 103 -7.73 -9.07 10.92
N PRO A 104 -8.67 -8.23 11.39
CA PRO A 104 -8.93 -8.02 12.81
C PRO A 104 -9.09 -9.34 13.57
N ASP A 105 -8.48 -9.46 14.74
CA ASP A 105 -8.63 -10.63 15.62
C ASP A 105 -9.99 -10.61 16.37
N ASP A 106 -10.54 -9.41 16.60
CA ASP A 106 -11.85 -9.17 17.22
C ASP A 106 -12.55 -7.92 16.62
N THR A 107 -13.69 -7.51 17.20
CA THR A 107 -14.46 -6.35 16.73
C THR A 107 -13.78 -5.00 16.97
N ASP A 108 -12.86 -4.95 17.93
CA ASP A 108 -12.20 -3.73 18.37
C ASP A 108 -10.84 -3.53 17.66
N SER A 109 -10.33 -4.61 17.07
CA SER A 109 -9.12 -4.64 16.26
C SER A 109 -9.34 -4.03 14.87
N ALA A 110 -8.34 -3.29 14.40
CA ALA A 110 -8.33 -2.75 13.04
C ALA A 110 -7.66 -3.71 12.05
N TRP A 111 -7.98 -3.57 10.77
CA TRP A 111 -7.21 -4.20 9.71
C TRP A 111 -5.76 -3.73 9.77
N GLN A 112 -4.83 -4.62 9.44
CA GLN A 112 -3.40 -4.28 9.41
C GLN A 112 -2.67 -4.99 8.28
N VAL A 113 -1.51 -4.46 7.91
CA VAL A 113 -0.60 -5.08 6.95
C VAL A 113 0.70 -5.43 7.66
N ILE A 114 1.07 -6.71 7.59
CA ILE A 114 2.41 -7.16 7.98
C ILE A 114 3.33 -6.91 6.79
N ALA A 115 4.14 -5.86 6.89
CA ALA A 115 5.05 -5.43 5.84
C ALA A 115 6.16 -6.47 5.65
N LYS A 116 6.32 -6.91 4.40
CA LYS A 116 7.51 -7.62 3.93
C LYS A 116 8.58 -6.66 3.43
N THR A 117 8.14 -5.53 2.87
CA THR A 117 9.03 -4.51 2.34
C THR A 117 8.36 -3.14 2.49
N VAL A 118 9.14 -2.16 2.93
CA VAL A 118 8.77 -0.75 2.95
C VAL A 118 9.80 0.00 2.12
N ILE A 119 9.32 0.76 1.13
CA ILE A 119 10.15 1.49 0.17
C ILE A 119 9.88 2.98 0.42
N GLN A 120 10.93 3.74 0.75
CA GLN A 120 10.83 5.19 0.86
C GLN A 120 10.82 5.79 -0.54
N LEU A 121 9.76 6.54 -0.87
CA LEU A 121 9.62 7.23 -2.14
C LEU A 121 10.11 8.68 -2.05
N THR A 122 10.11 9.25 -0.84
CA THR A 122 10.80 10.50 -0.53
C THR A 122 12.24 10.25 -0.10
N LEU A 123 13.21 10.80 -0.82
CA LEU A 123 14.62 10.85 -0.41
C LEU A 123 14.83 11.97 0.61
N GLU A 124 15.49 11.67 1.73
CA GLU A 124 16.08 12.71 2.59
C GLU A 124 17.24 13.37 1.84
N THR A 125 17.08 14.62 1.43
CA THR A 125 18.22 15.41 0.96
C THR A 125 19.00 15.93 2.17
N PRO A 126 20.33 15.77 2.21
CA PRO A 126 21.15 16.54 3.13
C PRO A 126 20.92 18.02 2.81
N MET A 127 20.50 18.81 3.80
CA MET A 127 20.56 20.26 3.73
C MET A 127 22.04 20.67 3.76
N ASP A 128 22.74 20.48 2.64
CA ASP A 128 24.01 21.15 2.43
C ASP A 128 23.69 22.61 2.06
N ASN A 129 24.02 23.50 2.99
CA ASN A 129 24.08 24.94 2.78
C ASN A 129 25.03 25.26 1.59
N ALA A 130 24.52 25.23 0.37
CA ALA A 130 25.19 25.84 -0.78
C ALA A 130 24.11 26.27 -1.77
N GLY A 131 23.97 27.58 -1.95
CA GLY A 131 22.89 28.19 -2.72
C GLY A 131 22.73 27.59 -4.12
N SER A 132 21.53 27.09 -4.41
CA SER A 132 21.02 26.92 -5.78
C SER A 132 19.50 26.76 -5.72
N SER A 133 18.80 27.78 -6.21
CA SER A 133 17.34 27.96 -6.12
C SER A 133 16.55 27.22 -7.21
N SER A 134 17.07 26.12 -7.77
CA SER A 134 16.47 25.41 -8.92
C SER A 134 16.07 23.96 -8.65
N SER A 135 16.59 23.31 -7.60
CA SER A 135 16.32 21.90 -7.31
C SER A 135 15.04 21.66 -6.48
N TYR A 136 14.55 22.67 -5.76
CA TYR A 136 13.39 22.54 -4.86
C TYR A 136 12.04 22.37 -5.61
N SER A 137 11.91 22.93 -6.82
CA SER A 137 10.68 22.86 -7.63
C SER A 137 10.50 21.54 -8.37
N GLU A 138 11.60 20.89 -8.78
CA GLU A 138 11.55 19.59 -9.48
C GLU A 138 11.27 18.44 -8.51
N GLN A 139 11.76 18.54 -7.27
CA GLN A 139 11.56 17.50 -6.26
C GLN A 139 10.12 17.52 -5.70
N THR A 140 9.59 18.71 -5.40
CA THR A 140 8.18 18.87 -4.97
C THR A 140 7.20 18.42 -6.04
N SER A 141 7.50 18.63 -7.32
CA SER A 141 6.66 18.14 -8.42
C SER A 141 6.74 16.62 -8.59
N GLN A 142 7.90 15.98 -8.38
CA GLN A 142 8.00 14.51 -8.39
C GLN A 142 7.16 13.87 -7.28
N PHE A 143 7.19 14.42 -6.05
CA PHE A 143 6.35 13.92 -4.96
C PHE A 143 4.86 14.05 -5.25
N ALA A 144 4.44 15.21 -5.76
CA ALA A 144 3.06 15.42 -6.18
C ALA A 144 2.64 14.45 -7.30
N ILE A 145 3.53 14.16 -8.26
CA ILE A 145 3.25 13.20 -9.34
C ILE A 145 3.09 11.78 -8.79
N SER A 146 3.98 11.32 -7.92
CA SER A 146 3.89 9.98 -7.33
C SER A 146 2.64 9.79 -6.47
N GLU A 147 2.24 10.81 -5.71
CA GLU A 147 1.01 10.75 -4.91
C GLU A 147 -0.24 10.71 -5.81
N LEU A 148 -0.28 11.55 -6.85
CA LEU A 148 -1.42 11.64 -7.77
C LEU A 148 -1.52 10.47 -8.75
N SER A 149 -0.41 9.79 -9.08
CA SER A 149 -0.43 8.64 -9.99
C SER A 149 -1.02 7.39 -9.33
N TRP A 150 -0.91 7.24 -8.01
CA TRP A 150 -1.28 6.00 -7.33
C TRP A 150 -2.74 5.58 -7.51
N PRO A 151 -3.76 6.44 -7.32
CA PRO A 151 -5.14 6.06 -7.59
C PRO A 151 -5.39 5.66 -9.05
N LEU A 152 -4.67 6.27 -10.00
CA LEU A 152 -4.75 5.93 -11.42
C LEU A 152 -4.14 4.55 -11.68
N GLU A 153 -2.98 4.26 -11.09
CA GLU A 153 -2.31 2.95 -11.20
C GLU A 153 -3.15 1.81 -10.60
N VAL A 154 -3.86 2.07 -9.49
CA VAL A 154 -4.79 1.10 -8.89
C VAL A 154 -5.96 0.81 -9.84
N CYS A 155 -6.55 1.85 -10.43
CA CYS A 155 -7.64 1.70 -11.40
C CYS A 155 -7.18 0.96 -12.66
N ASP A 156 -6.00 1.30 -13.17
CA ASP A 156 -5.40 0.71 -14.36
C ASP A 156 -5.15 -0.79 -14.18
N MET A 157 -4.54 -1.20 -13.06
CA MET A 157 -4.34 -2.61 -12.73
C MET A 157 -5.68 -3.36 -12.66
N ALA A 158 -6.69 -2.77 -12.03
CA ALA A 158 -8.01 -3.36 -11.92
C ALA A 158 -8.74 -3.49 -13.26
N ASP A 159 -8.53 -2.53 -14.19
CA ASP A 159 -9.07 -2.55 -15.55
C ASP A 159 -8.37 -3.63 -16.39
N HIS A 160 -7.04 -3.72 -16.34
CA HIS A 160 -6.26 -4.71 -17.09
C HIS A 160 -6.50 -6.15 -16.65
N PHE A 161 -6.60 -6.40 -15.35
CA PHE A 161 -6.84 -7.75 -14.81
C PHE A 161 -8.11 -8.39 -15.41
N TYR A 162 -9.17 -7.62 -15.63
CA TYR A 162 -10.41 -8.14 -16.20
C TYR A 162 -10.55 -7.99 -17.70
N SER A 163 -9.88 -7.01 -18.31
CA SER A 163 -9.85 -6.90 -19.76
C SER A 163 -9.18 -8.13 -20.39
N ALA A 164 -8.15 -8.68 -19.73
CA ALA A 164 -7.49 -9.94 -20.11
C ALA A 164 -8.36 -11.21 -19.87
N VAL A 165 -9.36 -11.13 -18.98
CA VAL A 165 -10.27 -12.26 -18.69
C VAL A 165 -11.40 -12.31 -19.73
N ILE A 166 -11.94 -11.16 -20.12
CA ILE A 166 -13.04 -11.07 -21.09
C ILE A 166 -12.56 -11.39 -22.52
N SER A 167 -11.31 -11.05 -22.87
CA SER A 167 -10.73 -11.36 -24.19
C SER A 167 -10.33 -12.83 -24.39
N ASN A 168 -10.34 -13.63 -23.31
CA ASN A 168 -10.09 -15.07 -23.35
C ASN A 168 -11.34 -15.91 -23.02
N SER A 169 -12.52 -15.30 -23.04
CA SER A 169 -13.82 -15.95 -22.79
C SER A 169 -14.63 -16.13 -24.07
#